data_AF-A0A2V8PFY5-F1
#
_entry.id   AF-A0A2V8PFY5-F1
#
_cell.length_a   1.000
_cell.length_b   1.000
_cell.length_c   1.000
_cell.angle_alpha   90.00
_cell.angle_beta   90.00
_cell.angle_gamma   90.00
#
_symmetry.space_group_name_H-M   'P 1'
#
loop_
_entity.id
_entity.type
_entity.pdbx_description
1 polymer ?
#
loop_
_entity_poly.entity_id
_entity_poly.type
_entity_poly.pdbx_seq_one_letter_code
_entity_poly.pdbx_strand_id
1 'polypeptide(L)'
;MNNLLNLPLAEVDPQIANAIDNEVARQANGLELIASENFVSEAVLEAMGSVFTNKYAEGYPGKRYYGGCEWTDVVEQTAIDRAKQLFGADHANVQPHSGSQANMAVYLAALEYGDKILGMNLSHGGHLTHGHPLNFSGLSYKVADYGVSRETETIDYDELQQIAESERPKLIVCGASAYPRIIDFERIGEIARSVSARMFADIAHIAGLVVAGLHPSPVPHADYVTTTTHKTLRGPRAGLILCKEEHAKEIDRKLFPGVQGGPLVHIIAA
;
A
#
# COMPACT_ATOMS: atom_id res chain seq x y z
N MET A 1 32.64 -26.81 -17.25
CA MET A 1 31.72 -25.66 -17.33
C MET A 1 31.71 -25.04 -15.94
N ASN A 2 32.24 -23.81 -15.80
CA ASN A 2 32.15 -23.09 -14.53
C ASN A 2 30.67 -22.89 -14.21
N ASN A 3 30.24 -23.31 -13.02
CA ASN A 3 28.86 -23.19 -12.60
C ASN A 3 28.57 -21.73 -12.22
N LEU A 4 28.28 -20.91 -13.23
CA LEU A 4 27.94 -19.48 -13.08
C LEU A 4 26.80 -19.24 -12.06
N LEU A 5 25.95 -20.24 -11.82
CA LEU A 5 24.78 -20.11 -10.94
C LEU A 5 25.12 -20.09 -9.45
N ASN A 6 26.36 -20.43 -9.07
CA ASN A 6 26.79 -20.49 -7.67
C ASN A 6 27.95 -19.54 -7.35
N LEU A 7 28.37 -18.72 -8.32
CA LEU A 7 29.44 -17.74 -8.10
C LEU A 7 28.88 -16.51 -7.34
N PRO A 8 29.69 -15.88 -6.48
CA PRO A 8 29.28 -14.65 -5.82
C PRO A 8 29.10 -13.51 -6.84
N LEU A 9 28.24 -12.54 -6.50
CA LEU A 9 27.95 -11.40 -7.37
C LEU A 9 29.22 -10.66 -7.84
N ALA A 10 30.20 -10.48 -6.96
CA ALA A 10 31.46 -9.80 -7.29
C ALA A 10 32.29 -10.52 -8.38
N GLU A 11 32.09 -11.82 -8.59
CA GLU A 11 32.73 -12.58 -9.67
C GLU A 11 31.88 -12.59 -10.95
N VAL A 12 30.55 -12.65 -10.81
CA VAL A 12 29.62 -12.69 -11.96
C VAL A 12 29.45 -11.31 -12.59
N ASP A 13 29.27 -10.29 -11.76
CA ASP A 13 29.06 -8.89 -12.15
C ASP A 13 29.77 -7.93 -11.16
N PRO A 14 31.09 -7.72 -11.34
CA PRO A 14 31.86 -6.80 -10.50
C PRO A 14 31.36 -5.35 -10.53
N GLN A 15 30.72 -4.93 -11.62
CA GLN A 15 30.22 -3.55 -11.75
C GLN A 15 29.04 -3.31 -10.83
N ILE A 16 28.09 -4.25 -10.78
CA ILE A 16 26.94 -4.18 -9.88
C ILE A 16 27.37 -4.37 -8.43
N ALA A 17 28.31 -5.28 -8.14
CA ALA A 17 28.86 -5.42 -6.79
C ALA A 17 29.47 -4.10 -6.28
N ASN A 18 30.31 -3.45 -7.10
CA ASN A 18 30.88 -2.16 -6.74
C ASN A 18 29.81 -1.06 -6.60
N ALA A 19 28.74 -1.08 -7.39
CA ALA A 19 27.64 -0.13 -7.23
C ALA A 19 26.91 -0.30 -5.89
N ILE A 20 26.69 -1.55 -5.45
CA ILE A 20 26.09 -1.86 -4.15
C ILE A 20 27.00 -1.34 -3.02
N ASP A 21 28.30 -1.61 -3.06
CA ASP A 21 29.24 -1.14 -2.04
C ASP A 21 29.26 0.39 -1.93
N ASN A 22 29.19 1.09 -3.07
CA ASN A 22 29.11 2.55 -3.09
C ASN A 22 27.77 3.07 -2.55
N GLU A 23 26.64 2.39 -2.79
CA GLU A 23 25.35 2.77 -2.19
C GLU A 23 25.32 2.53 -0.69
N VAL A 24 25.93 1.44 -0.20
CA VAL A 24 26.11 1.21 1.25
C VAL A 24 26.91 2.35 1.86
N ALA A 25 28.02 2.76 1.24
CA ALA A 25 28.82 3.89 1.71
C ALA A 25 28.03 5.21 1.67
N ARG A 26 27.21 5.45 0.65
CA ARG A 26 26.35 6.64 0.56
C ARG A 26 25.35 6.69 1.71
N GLN A 27 24.64 5.59 1.96
CA GLN A 27 23.64 5.49 3.03
C GLN A 27 24.27 5.62 4.42
N ALA A 28 25.43 5.00 4.65
CA ALA A 28 26.10 5.01 5.94
C ALA A 28 26.72 6.38 6.31
N ASN A 29 27.11 7.17 5.30
CA ASN A 29 27.80 8.45 5.49
C ASN A 29 26.92 9.68 5.18
N GLY A 30 25.70 9.46 4.69
CA GLY A 30 24.72 10.49 4.36
C GLY A 30 23.74 10.79 5.49
N LEU A 31 23.15 11.98 5.47
CA LEU A 31 21.99 12.31 6.28
C LEU A 31 20.72 12.15 5.43
N GLU A 32 20.05 11.01 5.59
CA GLU A 32 18.84 10.69 4.82
C GLU A 32 17.60 11.33 5.47
N LEU A 33 17.07 12.39 4.84
CA LEU A 33 15.91 13.16 5.33
C LEU A 33 14.65 13.00 4.47
N ILE A 34 14.66 12.05 3.53
CA ILE A 34 13.49 11.77 2.70
C ILE A 34 12.48 10.98 3.54
N ALA A 35 11.33 11.58 3.83
CA ALA A 35 10.33 11.03 4.76
C ALA A 35 9.74 9.67 4.35
N SER A 36 9.87 9.28 3.08
CA SER A 36 9.41 8.01 2.54
C SER A 36 10.48 6.92 2.50
N GLU A 37 11.72 7.22 2.88
CA GLU A 37 12.81 6.26 2.92
C GLU A 37 13.04 5.73 4.34
N ASN A 38 13.60 4.53 4.41
CA ASN A 38 13.96 3.86 5.66
C ASN A 38 14.98 2.76 5.39
N PHE A 39 15.65 2.30 6.44
CA PHE A 39 16.59 1.18 6.37
C PHE A 39 15.92 -0.08 6.90
N VAL A 40 15.81 -1.09 6.04
CA VAL A 40 15.28 -2.40 6.41
C VAL A 40 16.26 -3.16 7.30
N SER A 41 15.78 -4.18 8.01
CA SER A 41 16.65 -5.06 8.79
C SER A 41 17.39 -6.09 7.93
N GLU A 42 18.49 -6.65 8.43
CA GLU A 42 19.20 -7.76 7.77
C GLU A 42 18.29 -8.95 7.51
N ALA A 43 17.37 -9.27 8.44
CA ALA A 43 16.41 -10.36 8.27
C ALA A 43 15.45 -10.13 7.08
N VAL A 44 15.04 -8.89 6.84
CA VAL A 44 14.23 -8.50 5.67
C VAL A 44 15.06 -8.71 4.39
N LEU A 45 16.32 -8.26 4.37
CA LEU A 45 17.22 -8.45 3.23
C LEU A 45 17.47 -9.93 2.92
N GLU A 46 17.67 -10.75 3.96
CA GLU A 46 17.87 -12.20 3.84
C GLU A 46 16.66 -12.88 3.19
N ALA A 47 15.44 -12.56 3.63
CA ALA A 47 14.22 -13.10 3.04
C ALA A 47 14.01 -12.65 1.59
N MET A 48 14.28 -11.37 1.27
CA MET A 48 14.19 -10.83 -0.09
C MET A 48 15.13 -11.54 -1.07
N GLY A 49 16.34 -11.89 -0.64
CA GLY A 49 17.34 -12.59 -1.45
C GLY A 49 17.18 -14.11 -1.53
N SER A 50 16.06 -14.66 -1.05
CA SER A 50 15.88 -16.11 -0.90
C SER A 50 15.35 -16.81 -2.15
N VAL A 51 15.39 -18.15 -2.12
CA VAL A 51 14.90 -19.03 -3.19
C VAL A 51 13.41 -18.89 -3.49
N PHE A 52 12.64 -18.22 -2.62
CA PHE A 52 11.22 -17.96 -2.87
C PHE A 52 10.98 -17.11 -4.12
N THR A 53 11.99 -16.39 -4.64
CA THR A 53 11.89 -15.72 -5.94
C THR A 53 11.67 -16.66 -7.12
N ASN A 54 12.01 -17.95 -6.98
CA ASN A 54 11.89 -18.93 -8.06
C ASN A 54 10.46 -19.47 -8.21
N LYS A 55 9.57 -19.20 -7.24
CA LYS A 55 8.29 -19.90 -7.14
C LYS A 55 7.14 -19.09 -7.75
N TYR A 56 6.53 -19.66 -8.79
CA TYR A 56 5.25 -19.19 -9.33
C TYR A 56 4.08 -19.76 -8.53
N ALA A 57 3.25 -18.89 -7.93
CA ALA A 57 2.21 -19.26 -6.98
C ALA A 57 0.91 -18.46 -7.15
N GLU A 58 0.43 -18.32 -8.39
CA GLU A 58 -0.85 -17.67 -8.66
C GLU A 58 -2.04 -18.31 -7.91
N GLY A 59 -2.98 -17.46 -7.51
CA GLY A 59 -4.05 -17.78 -6.58
C GLY A 59 -3.69 -17.39 -5.14
N TYR A 60 -4.38 -18.01 -4.19
CA TYR A 60 -4.27 -17.73 -2.75
C TYR A 60 -3.99 -19.03 -1.99
N PRO A 61 -3.56 -18.98 -0.71
CA PRO A 61 -3.29 -20.17 0.08
C PRO A 61 -4.43 -21.21 0.00
N GLY A 62 -4.08 -22.47 -0.28
CA GLY A 62 -5.03 -23.57 -0.48
C GLY A 62 -5.84 -23.53 -1.80
N LYS A 63 -5.71 -22.48 -2.61
CA LYS A 63 -6.42 -22.30 -3.89
C LYS A 63 -5.46 -21.78 -4.98
N ARG A 64 -4.38 -22.53 -5.19
CA ARG A 64 -3.35 -22.22 -6.19
C ARG A 64 -3.69 -22.80 -7.56
N TYR A 65 -3.25 -22.10 -8.60
CA TYR A 65 -3.33 -22.58 -9.99
C TYR A 65 -2.20 -23.55 -10.34
N TYR A 66 -1.12 -23.56 -9.54
CA TYR A 66 0.06 -24.40 -9.74
C TYR A 66 0.35 -25.26 -8.50
N GLY A 67 0.90 -26.45 -8.71
CA GLY A 67 1.36 -27.34 -7.64
C GLY A 67 2.68 -26.89 -6.98
N GLY A 68 3.06 -27.56 -5.89
CA GLY A 68 4.32 -27.34 -5.17
C GLY A 68 4.37 -26.03 -4.37
N CYS A 69 3.21 -25.54 -3.92
CA CYS A 69 3.08 -24.30 -3.16
C CYS A 69 2.99 -24.52 -1.64
N GLU A 70 3.32 -25.71 -1.13
CA GLU A 70 3.08 -26.06 0.27
C GLU A 70 3.77 -25.08 1.24
N TRP A 71 5.01 -24.68 0.92
CA TRP A 71 5.77 -23.72 1.72
C TRP A 71 5.47 -22.26 1.38
N THR A 72 5.03 -21.99 0.15
CA THR A 72 4.54 -20.65 -0.22
C THR A 72 3.26 -20.30 0.54
N ASP A 73 2.37 -21.26 0.72
CA ASP A 73 1.13 -21.08 1.47
C ASP A 73 1.42 -20.79 2.95
N VAL A 74 2.42 -21.45 3.54
CA VAL A 74 2.87 -21.14 4.91
C VAL A 74 3.36 -19.70 5.02
N VAL A 75 4.22 -19.26 4.08
CA VAL A 75 4.74 -17.88 4.05
C VAL A 75 3.60 -16.87 3.93
N GLU A 76 2.74 -17.04 2.93
CA GLU A 76 1.69 -16.07 2.65
C GLU A 76 0.61 -16.05 3.74
N GLN A 77 0.18 -17.20 4.25
CA GLN A 77 -0.77 -17.26 5.37
C GLN A 77 -0.19 -16.61 6.62
N THR A 78 1.10 -16.83 6.91
CA THR A 78 1.78 -16.19 8.04
C THR A 78 1.79 -14.66 7.90
N ALA A 79 2.05 -14.15 6.69
CA ALA A 79 2.03 -12.71 6.43
C ALA A 79 0.61 -12.13 6.58
N ILE A 80 -0.42 -12.82 6.08
CA ILE A 80 -1.83 -12.42 6.22
C ILE A 80 -2.21 -12.35 7.71
N ASP A 81 -1.92 -13.40 8.47
CA ASP A 81 -2.28 -13.48 9.89
C ASP A 81 -1.58 -12.39 10.71
N ARG A 82 -0.30 -12.12 10.43
CA ARG A 82 0.45 -11.05 11.08
C ARG A 82 -0.06 -9.67 10.69
N ALA A 83 -0.39 -9.42 9.43
CA ALA A 83 -0.97 -8.16 9.00
C ALA A 83 -2.31 -7.89 9.71
N LYS A 84 -3.19 -8.90 9.77
CA LYS A 84 -4.45 -8.83 10.52
C LYS A 84 -4.22 -8.53 11.99
N GLN A 85 -3.26 -9.20 12.62
CA GLN A 85 -2.91 -8.98 14.02
C GLN A 85 -2.37 -7.55 14.28
N LEU A 86 -1.49 -7.06 13.41
CA LEU A 86 -0.85 -5.74 13.57
C LEU A 86 -1.84 -4.59 13.43
N PHE A 87 -2.78 -4.70 12.50
CA PHE A 87 -3.70 -3.61 12.17
C PHE A 87 -5.11 -3.79 12.75
N GLY A 88 -5.44 -4.98 13.27
CA GLY A 88 -6.78 -5.30 13.76
C GLY A 88 -7.82 -5.40 12.64
N ALA A 89 -7.43 -5.91 11.47
CA ALA A 89 -8.30 -6.02 10.30
C ALA A 89 -8.92 -7.41 10.15
N ASP A 90 -10.10 -7.49 9.53
CA ASP A 90 -10.79 -8.76 9.26
C ASP A 90 -10.07 -9.56 8.16
N HIS A 91 -9.66 -8.87 7.09
CA HIS A 91 -8.93 -9.45 5.96
C HIS A 91 -7.67 -8.65 5.62
N ALA A 92 -6.67 -9.34 5.11
CA ALA A 92 -5.45 -8.75 4.58
C ALA A 92 -5.04 -9.43 3.28
N ASN A 93 -4.76 -8.62 2.25
CA ASN A 93 -4.13 -9.08 1.02
C ASN A 93 -2.71 -8.52 0.93
N VAL A 94 -1.74 -9.43 1.01
CA VAL A 94 -0.29 -9.16 1.10
C VAL A 94 0.43 -9.27 -0.25
N GLN A 95 -0.29 -9.55 -1.33
CA GLN A 95 0.32 -9.76 -2.65
C GLN A 95 0.65 -8.50 -3.49
N PRO A 96 0.10 -7.28 -3.25
CA PRO A 96 0.41 -6.14 -4.12
C PRO A 96 1.91 -5.85 -4.18
N HIS A 97 2.48 -5.72 -5.39
CA HIS A 97 3.93 -5.45 -5.51
C HIS A 97 4.30 -4.02 -5.11
N SER A 98 3.32 -3.12 -4.96
CA SER A 98 3.52 -1.74 -4.55
C SER A 98 2.24 -1.12 -3.96
N GLY A 99 2.39 0.02 -3.28
CA GLY A 99 1.24 0.81 -2.81
C GLY A 99 0.32 1.27 -3.95
N SER A 100 0.88 1.62 -5.11
CA SER A 100 0.08 2.02 -6.28
C SER A 100 -0.81 0.89 -6.81
N GLN A 101 -0.31 -0.34 -6.83
CA GLN A 101 -1.12 -1.51 -7.20
C GLN A 101 -2.13 -1.88 -6.11
N ALA A 102 -1.78 -1.72 -4.83
CA ALA A 102 -2.72 -1.90 -3.73
C ALA A 102 -3.92 -0.94 -3.89
N ASN A 103 -3.65 0.34 -4.15
CA ASN A 103 -4.70 1.33 -4.41
C ASN A 103 -5.52 0.93 -5.64
N MET A 104 -4.87 0.54 -6.75
CA MET A 104 -5.56 0.11 -7.98
C MET A 104 -6.56 -1.03 -7.74
N ALA A 105 -6.18 -2.04 -6.96
CA ALA A 105 -7.09 -3.14 -6.61
C ALA A 105 -8.29 -2.66 -5.79
N VAL A 106 -8.10 -1.72 -4.86
CA VAL A 106 -9.21 -1.10 -4.11
C VAL A 106 -10.15 -0.32 -5.04
N TYR A 107 -9.62 0.50 -5.94
CA TYR A 107 -10.45 1.23 -6.91
C TYR A 107 -11.26 0.27 -7.78
N LEU A 108 -10.66 -0.80 -8.29
CA LEU A 108 -11.33 -1.81 -9.12
C LEU A 108 -12.37 -2.64 -8.36
N ALA A 109 -12.23 -2.78 -7.04
CA ALA A 109 -13.19 -3.48 -6.18
C ALA A 109 -14.35 -2.57 -5.73
N ALA A 110 -14.06 -1.29 -5.49
CA ALA A 110 -15.04 -0.34 -4.99
C ALA A 110 -15.83 0.38 -6.09
N LEU A 111 -15.32 0.48 -7.31
CA LEU A 111 -15.84 1.41 -8.31
C LEU A 111 -15.97 0.81 -9.70
N GLU A 112 -16.89 1.37 -10.46
CA GLU A 112 -16.97 1.22 -11.90
C GLU A 112 -16.24 2.37 -12.60
N TYR A 113 -15.77 2.16 -13.83
CA TYR A 113 -15.12 3.22 -14.60
C TYR A 113 -16.04 4.43 -14.79
N GLY A 114 -15.50 5.63 -14.58
CA GLY A 114 -16.25 6.88 -14.66
C GLY A 114 -17.05 7.25 -13.41
N ASP A 115 -17.07 6.39 -12.37
CA ASP A 115 -17.53 6.78 -11.04
C ASP A 115 -16.69 7.95 -10.50
N LYS A 116 -17.26 8.68 -9.54
CA LYS A 116 -16.62 9.85 -8.94
C LYS A 116 -15.91 9.50 -7.64
N ILE A 117 -14.68 9.98 -7.50
CA ILE A 117 -13.88 9.93 -6.28
C ILE A 117 -13.65 11.33 -5.73
N LEU A 118 -13.46 11.42 -4.42
CA LEU A 118 -13.06 12.64 -3.71
C LEU A 118 -11.73 12.37 -2.99
N GLY A 119 -10.64 12.98 -3.45
CA GLY A 119 -9.29 12.76 -2.91
C GLY A 119 -8.64 14.05 -2.41
N MET A 120 -7.59 13.92 -1.60
CA MET A 120 -6.82 15.09 -1.17
C MET A 120 -6.04 15.68 -2.35
N ASN A 121 -6.10 17.00 -2.53
CA ASN A 121 -5.35 17.68 -3.57
C ASN A 121 -3.83 17.41 -3.44
N LEU A 122 -3.16 17.10 -4.56
CA LEU A 122 -1.74 16.79 -4.59
C LEU A 122 -0.88 17.95 -4.05
N SER A 123 -1.19 19.20 -4.39
CA SER A 123 -0.43 20.35 -3.90
C SER A 123 -0.64 20.63 -2.42
N HIS A 124 -1.65 20.02 -1.81
CA HIS A 124 -1.97 20.17 -0.38
C HIS A 124 -1.52 18.96 0.45
N GLY A 125 -0.83 17.98 -0.16
CA GLY A 125 -0.24 16.85 0.54
C GLY A 125 -0.76 15.48 0.11
N GLY A 126 -1.68 15.41 -0.85
CA GLY A 126 -2.19 14.15 -1.41
C GLY A 126 -1.13 13.30 -2.12
N HIS A 127 -1.57 12.24 -2.79
CA HIS A 127 -0.70 11.36 -3.58
C HIS A 127 -1.20 11.21 -5.02
N LEU A 128 -0.31 10.85 -5.94
CA LEU A 128 -0.63 10.70 -7.37
C LEU A 128 -1.80 9.73 -7.63
N THR A 129 -1.90 8.67 -6.84
CA THR A 129 -2.95 7.64 -6.95
C THR A 129 -4.29 8.06 -6.32
N HIS A 130 -4.42 9.30 -5.87
CA HIS A 130 -5.64 9.85 -5.27
C HIS A 130 -6.43 10.73 -6.26
N GLY A 131 -6.20 10.54 -7.56
CA GLY A 131 -6.93 11.25 -8.62
C GLY A 131 -6.09 12.18 -9.50
N HIS A 132 -4.76 12.11 -9.46
CA HIS A 132 -3.95 12.94 -10.35
C HIS A 132 -4.27 12.61 -11.83
N PRO A 133 -4.45 13.60 -12.74
CA PRO A 133 -4.91 13.36 -14.12
C PRO A 133 -4.04 12.43 -14.96
N LEU A 134 -2.73 12.34 -14.64
CA LEU A 134 -1.79 11.45 -15.33
C LEU A 134 -1.69 10.04 -14.70
N ASN A 135 -2.34 9.82 -13.57
CA ASN A 135 -2.38 8.52 -12.91
C ASN A 135 -3.60 7.72 -13.37
N PHE A 136 -3.57 6.38 -13.28
CA PHE A 136 -4.72 5.53 -13.61
C PHE A 136 -6.00 6.02 -12.91
N SER A 137 -5.91 6.47 -11.64
CA SER A 137 -7.07 6.95 -10.90
C SER A 137 -7.71 8.18 -11.55
N GLY A 138 -6.92 9.10 -12.10
CA GLY A 138 -7.44 10.28 -12.80
C GLY A 138 -7.85 10.00 -14.26
N LEU A 139 -7.28 8.97 -14.89
CA LEU A 139 -7.67 8.54 -16.23
C LEU A 139 -8.99 7.75 -16.22
N SER A 140 -9.22 6.97 -15.17
CA SER A 140 -10.31 5.99 -15.09
C SER A 140 -11.57 6.49 -14.37
N TYR A 141 -11.46 7.53 -13.55
CA TYR A 141 -12.54 8.01 -12.68
C TYR A 141 -12.70 9.53 -12.78
N LYS A 142 -13.88 10.03 -12.42
CA LYS A 142 -14.09 11.47 -12.24
C LYS A 142 -13.52 11.88 -10.89
N VAL A 143 -12.79 12.98 -10.84
CA VAL A 143 -12.07 13.41 -9.63
C VAL A 143 -12.63 14.74 -9.16
N ALA A 144 -13.04 14.78 -7.91
CA ALA A 144 -13.15 16.00 -7.11
C ALA A 144 -12.04 15.98 -6.05
N ASP A 145 -11.64 17.15 -5.56
CA ASP A 145 -10.61 17.26 -4.53
C ASP A 145 -11.06 18.07 -3.32
N TYR A 146 -10.50 17.73 -2.16
CA TYR A 146 -10.56 18.54 -0.95
C TYR A 146 -9.14 18.97 -0.55
N GLY A 147 -9.05 20.02 0.26
CA GLY A 147 -7.80 20.65 0.61
C GLY A 147 -7.58 20.85 2.09
N VAL A 148 -6.66 21.78 2.37
CA VAL A 148 -6.40 22.32 3.69
C VAL A 148 -6.88 23.76 3.74
N SER A 149 -7.29 24.21 4.92
CA SER A 149 -7.58 25.63 5.15
C SER A 149 -6.30 26.45 4.99
N ARG A 150 -6.42 27.62 4.34
CA ARG A 150 -5.31 28.59 4.21
C ARG A 150 -4.91 29.21 5.54
N GLU A 151 -5.77 29.18 6.56
CA GLU A 151 -5.50 29.79 7.85
C GLU A 151 -4.81 28.82 8.81
N THR A 152 -5.25 27.57 8.84
CA THR A 152 -4.75 26.57 9.80
C THR A 152 -3.77 25.57 9.20
N GLU A 153 -3.69 25.48 7.87
CA GLU A 153 -2.91 24.48 7.13
C GLU A 153 -3.28 23.03 7.52
N THR A 154 -4.50 22.84 8.02
CA THR A 154 -5.09 21.53 8.33
C THR A 154 -6.20 21.21 7.36
N ILE A 155 -6.50 19.92 7.15
CA ILE A 155 -7.67 19.47 6.39
C ILE A 155 -8.90 20.25 6.90
N ASP A 156 -9.63 20.86 5.97
CA ASP A 156 -10.88 21.53 6.26
C ASP A 156 -12.01 20.51 6.15
N TYR A 157 -12.41 19.95 7.29
CA TYR A 157 -13.43 18.89 7.34
C TYR A 157 -14.84 19.40 7.01
N ASP A 158 -15.10 20.69 7.20
CA ASP A 158 -16.39 21.30 6.88
C ASP A 158 -16.49 21.54 5.37
N GLU A 159 -15.42 22.03 4.75
CA GLU A 159 -15.31 22.10 3.28
C GLU A 159 -15.38 20.69 2.66
N LEU A 160 -14.65 19.71 3.21
CA LEU A 160 -14.73 18.31 2.77
C LEU A 160 -16.18 17.81 2.79
N GLN A 161 -16.93 18.09 3.87
CA GLN A 161 -18.34 17.72 3.96
C GLN A 161 -19.19 18.39 2.87
N GLN A 162 -19.05 19.70 2.67
CA GLN A 162 -19.80 20.43 1.64
C GLN A 162 -19.52 19.91 0.22
N ILE A 163 -18.25 19.60 -0.06
CA ILE A 163 -17.84 19.01 -1.35
C ILE A 163 -18.43 17.60 -1.48
N ALA A 164 -18.37 16.78 -0.43
CA ALA A 164 -18.96 15.43 -0.47
C ALA A 164 -20.48 15.47 -0.74
N GLU A 165 -21.20 16.41 -0.11
CA GLU A 165 -22.64 16.58 -0.28
C GLU A 165 -23.02 17.08 -1.69
N SER A 166 -22.22 17.97 -2.28
CA SER A 166 -22.46 18.50 -3.62
C SER A 166 -22.03 17.54 -4.72
N GLU A 167 -20.85 16.94 -4.60
CA GLU A 167 -20.25 16.08 -5.62
C GLU A 167 -20.80 14.64 -5.59
N ARG A 168 -21.27 14.19 -4.42
CA ARG A 168 -21.81 12.83 -4.17
C ARG A 168 -20.86 11.74 -4.69
N PRO A 169 -19.60 11.70 -4.22
CA PRO A 169 -18.64 10.70 -4.67
C PRO A 169 -19.08 9.28 -4.26
N LYS A 170 -18.58 8.28 -4.98
CA LYS A 170 -18.73 6.86 -4.58
C LYS A 170 -17.66 6.41 -3.61
N LEU A 171 -16.49 7.07 -3.63
CA LEU A 171 -15.36 6.78 -2.78
C LEU A 171 -14.69 8.07 -2.31
N ILE A 172 -14.51 8.22 -0.99
CA ILE A 172 -13.67 9.25 -0.39
C ILE A 172 -12.33 8.63 -0.05
N VAL A 173 -11.27 9.20 -0.61
CA VAL A 173 -9.88 8.76 -0.42
C VAL A 173 -9.20 9.69 0.58
N CYS A 174 -8.66 9.11 1.63
CA CYS A 174 -7.98 9.84 2.70
C CYS A 174 -6.61 9.24 2.97
N GLY A 175 -5.64 10.09 3.30
CA GLY A 175 -4.23 9.72 3.31
C GLY A 175 -3.40 10.77 2.59
N ALA A 176 -2.14 10.88 2.97
CA ALA A 176 -1.28 11.95 2.50
C ALA A 176 0.17 11.49 2.38
N SER A 177 0.88 12.10 1.43
CA SER A 177 2.33 11.99 1.29
C SER A 177 3.06 13.08 2.09
N ALA A 178 2.48 14.28 2.12
CA ALA A 178 3.11 15.48 2.68
C ALA A 178 2.09 16.30 3.49
N TYR A 179 1.60 15.71 4.58
CA TYR A 179 0.70 16.38 5.52
C TYR A 179 1.19 16.12 6.96
N PRO A 180 1.60 17.15 7.72
CA PRO A 180 2.33 17.00 8.98
C PRO A 180 1.41 16.97 10.22
N ARG A 181 0.13 16.64 10.06
CA ARG A 181 -0.88 16.65 11.12
C ARG A 181 -1.58 15.31 11.20
N ILE A 182 -2.27 15.09 12.32
CA ILE A 182 -3.14 13.94 12.50
C ILE A 182 -4.32 14.05 11.53
N ILE A 183 -4.64 12.94 10.87
CA ILE A 183 -5.85 12.79 10.06
C ILE A 183 -6.96 12.23 10.96
N ASP A 184 -8.10 12.92 10.98
CA ASP A 184 -9.30 12.49 11.68
C ASP A 184 -10.10 11.51 10.81
N PHE A 185 -9.74 10.23 10.92
CA PHE A 185 -10.38 9.16 10.15
C PHE A 185 -11.84 8.92 10.56
N GLU A 186 -12.19 9.18 11.82
CA GLU A 186 -13.56 9.04 12.28
C GLU A 186 -14.46 10.06 11.59
N ARG A 187 -14.04 11.34 11.58
CA ARG A 187 -14.76 12.43 10.92
C ARG A 187 -14.94 12.19 9.42
N ILE A 188 -13.89 11.71 8.74
CA ILE A 188 -13.99 11.37 7.30
C ILE A 188 -14.97 10.21 7.09
N GLY A 189 -14.95 9.20 7.96
CA GLY A 189 -15.90 8.08 7.90
C GLY A 189 -17.34 8.51 8.10
N GLU A 190 -17.60 9.47 8.99
CA GLU A 190 -18.94 10.07 9.15
C GLU A 190 -19.42 10.77 7.89
N ILE A 191 -18.54 11.57 7.25
CA ILE A 191 -18.85 12.28 6.01
C ILE A 191 -19.11 11.29 4.87
N ALA A 192 -18.30 10.24 4.73
CA ALA A 192 -18.52 9.21 3.73
C ALA A 192 -19.91 8.55 3.90
N ARG A 193 -20.27 8.18 5.14
CA ARG A 193 -21.59 7.60 5.44
C ARG A 193 -22.75 8.56 5.15
N SER A 194 -22.62 9.86 5.45
CA SER A 194 -23.70 10.83 5.24
C SER A 194 -24.08 10.99 3.76
N VAL A 195 -23.14 10.73 2.84
CA VAL A 195 -23.38 10.80 1.38
C VAL A 195 -23.44 9.43 0.71
N SER A 196 -23.47 8.34 1.48
CA SER A 196 -23.46 6.95 0.98
C SER A 196 -22.25 6.62 0.10
N ALA A 197 -21.10 7.22 0.39
CA ALA A 197 -19.80 6.87 -0.18
C ALA A 197 -19.09 5.83 0.70
N ARG A 198 -18.18 5.06 0.09
CA ARG A 198 -17.21 4.26 0.85
C ARG A 198 -16.03 5.13 1.26
N MET A 199 -15.34 4.73 2.33
CA MET A 199 -14.10 5.35 2.79
C MET A 199 -12.90 4.47 2.49
N PHE A 200 -11.90 5.03 1.82
CA PHE A 200 -10.63 4.39 1.54
C PHE A 200 -9.48 5.19 2.17
N ALA A 201 -8.75 4.58 3.11
CA ALA A 201 -7.59 5.18 3.76
C ALA A 201 -6.25 4.63 3.22
N ASP A 202 -5.41 5.49 2.67
CA ASP A 202 -4.02 5.19 2.30
C ASP A 202 -3.08 5.69 3.40
N ILE A 203 -2.61 4.77 4.25
CA ILE A 203 -1.75 5.08 5.40
C ILE A 203 -0.26 4.89 5.11
N ALA A 204 0.16 4.85 3.84
CA ALA A 204 1.52 4.51 3.43
C ALA A 204 2.62 5.20 4.23
N HIS A 205 2.49 6.51 4.50
CA HIS A 205 3.48 7.28 5.25
C HIS A 205 3.43 7.06 6.77
N ILE A 206 2.29 6.66 7.31
CA ILE A 206 2.05 6.62 8.77
C ILE A 206 1.78 5.21 9.30
N ALA A 207 1.85 4.16 8.48
CA ALA A 207 1.51 2.80 8.88
C ALA A 207 2.28 2.30 10.11
N GLY A 208 3.58 2.60 10.20
CA GLY A 208 4.35 2.26 11.40
C GLY A 208 3.88 3.01 12.65
N LEU A 209 3.45 4.27 12.51
CA LEU A 209 2.89 5.08 13.60
C LEU A 209 1.51 4.58 14.04
N VAL A 210 0.69 4.13 13.08
CA VAL A 210 -0.62 3.51 13.36
C VAL A 210 -0.44 2.23 14.17
N VAL A 211 0.44 1.32 13.73
CA VAL A 211 0.73 0.06 14.44
C VAL A 211 1.32 0.31 15.83
N ALA A 212 2.13 1.36 16.00
CA ALA A 212 2.70 1.75 17.28
C ALA A 212 1.71 2.48 18.21
N GLY A 213 0.47 2.76 17.76
CA GLY A 213 -0.51 3.53 18.52
C GLY A 213 -0.19 5.02 18.67
N LEU A 214 0.71 5.56 17.83
CA LEU A 214 1.13 6.97 17.83
C LEU A 214 0.33 7.83 16.84
N HIS A 215 -0.42 7.21 15.94
CA HIS A 215 -1.40 7.86 15.07
C HIS A 215 -2.71 7.08 15.11
N PRO A 216 -3.89 7.74 15.09
CA PRO A 216 -5.18 7.06 15.02
C PRO A 216 -5.25 6.03 13.88
N SER A 217 -5.89 4.89 14.15
CA SER A 217 -6.11 3.84 13.16
C SER A 217 -7.36 4.13 12.32
N PRO A 218 -7.29 4.04 10.98
CA PRO A 218 -8.48 4.14 10.13
C PRO A 218 -9.31 2.87 10.09
N VAL A 219 -8.78 1.72 10.54
CA VAL A 219 -9.40 0.39 10.34
C VAL A 219 -10.84 0.30 10.85
N PRO A 220 -11.20 0.88 12.02
CA PRO A 220 -12.60 0.86 12.49
C PRO A 220 -13.57 1.70 11.66
N HIS A 221 -13.06 2.67 10.89
CA HIS A 221 -13.87 3.68 10.21
C HIS A 221 -13.92 3.48 8.70
N ALA A 222 -12.87 2.94 8.10
CA ALA A 222 -12.71 2.77 6.66
C ALA A 222 -13.25 1.43 6.16
N ASP A 223 -13.67 1.39 4.90
CA ASP A 223 -14.05 0.15 4.21
C ASP A 223 -12.80 -0.55 3.65
N TYR A 224 -11.82 0.26 3.23
CA TYR A 224 -10.54 -0.20 2.73
C TYR A 224 -9.41 0.61 3.37
N VAL A 225 -8.33 -0.07 3.72
CA VAL A 225 -7.08 0.58 4.12
C VAL A 225 -5.96 0.01 3.26
N THR A 226 -5.16 0.86 2.63
CA THR A 226 -3.93 0.42 1.96
C THR A 226 -2.71 1.02 2.64
N THR A 227 -1.59 0.35 2.47
CA THR A 227 -0.30 0.90 2.84
C THR A 227 0.81 0.36 1.96
N THR A 228 1.91 1.09 1.91
CA THR A 228 3.21 0.51 1.58
C THR A 228 3.85 -0.13 2.80
N THR A 229 4.71 -1.12 2.59
CA THR A 229 5.44 -1.79 3.68
C THR A 229 6.81 -1.18 3.99
N HIS A 230 7.37 -0.33 3.10
CA HIS A 230 8.77 0.12 3.17
C HIS A 230 9.04 1.44 3.90
N LYS A 231 8.00 2.26 4.17
CA LYS A 231 8.18 3.60 4.78
C LYS A 231 8.35 3.49 6.30
N THR A 232 7.43 4.04 7.07
CA THR A 232 7.46 3.96 8.54
C THR A 232 7.27 2.54 9.06
N LEU A 233 6.71 1.62 8.26
CA LEU A 233 6.60 0.19 8.61
C LEU A 233 7.93 -0.57 8.44
N ARG A 234 8.90 -0.01 7.69
CA ARG A 234 10.29 -0.49 7.61
C ARG A 234 10.48 -1.96 7.18
N GLY A 235 9.56 -2.47 6.37
CA GLY A 235 9.64 -3.76 5.69
C GLY A 235 10.14 -3.64 4.24
N PRO A 236 9.97 -4.68 3.41
CA PRO A 236 10.42 -4.66 2.02
C PRO A 236 9.56 -3.70 1.18
N ARG A 237 9.95 -3.47 -0.10
CA ARG A 237 9.11 -2.70 -1.03
C ARG A 237 7.93 -3.54 -1.52
N ALA A 238 6.75 -3.34 -0.90
CA ALA A 238 5.49 -3.94 -1.32
C ALA A 238 4.30 -3.00 -1.00
N GLY A 239 3.10 -3.46 -1.35
CA GLY A 239 1.83 -2.92 -0.88
C GLY A 239 1.06 -3.94 -0.03
N LEU A 240 0.13 -3.44 0.77
CA LEU A 240 -0.76 -4.22 1.62
C LEU A 240 -2.16 -3.62 1.52
N ILE A 241 -3.18 -4.47 1.42
CA ILE A 241 -4.59 -4.07 1.48
C ILE A 241 -5.21 -4.72 2.71
N LEU A 242 -5.94 -3.94 3.49
CA LEU A 242 -6.75 -4.39 4.62
C LEU A 242 -8.19 -3.97 4.35
N CYS A 243 -9.14 -4.83 4.71
CA CYS A 243 -10.55 -4.50 4.56
C CYS A 243 -11.42 -5.31 5.53
N LYS A 244 -12.68 -4.90 5.62
CA LYS A 244 -13.74 -5.66 6.29
C LYS A 244 -14.01 -6.96 5.52
N GLU A 245 -14.48 -7.98 6.23
CA GLU A 245 -14.73 -9.32 5.66
C GLU A 245 -15.65 -9.29 4.43
N GLU A 246 -16.66 -8.41 4.41
CA GLU A 246 -17.59 -8.26 3.28
C GLU A 246 -16.92 -7.85 1.96
N HIS A 247 -15.69 -7.32 2.01
CA HIS A 247 -14.92 -6.89 0.86
C HIS A 247 -13.78 -7.84 0.47
N ALA A 248 -13.46 -8.83 1.32
CA ALA A 248 -12.30 -9.71 1.18
C ALA A 248 -12.25 -10.39 -0.19
N LYS A 249 -13.33 -11.07 -0.57
CA LYS A 249 -13.44 -11.82 -1.83
C LYS A 249 -13.26 -10.93 -3.06
N GLU A 250 -13.80 -9.71 -3.03
CA GLU A 250 -13.74 -8.81 -4.18
C GLU A 250 -12.34 -8.20 -4.32
N ILE A 251 -11.71 -7.81 -3.20
CA ILE A 251 -10.31 -7.36 -3.20
C ILE A 251 -9.39 -8.44 -3.79
N ASP A 252 -9.51 -9.66 -3.29
CA ASP A 252 -8.67 -10.77 -3.75
C ASP A 252 -8.83 -11.02 -5.24
N ARG A 253 -10.07 -11.01 -5.73
CA ARG A 253 -10.40 -11.20 -7.15
C ARG A 253 -9.90 -10.07 -8.04
N LYS A 254 -9.96 -8.81 -7.56
CA LYS A 254 -9.52 -7.65 -8.34
C LYS A 254 -8.02 -7.50 -8.34
N LEU A 255 -7.33 -7.90 -7.28
CA LEU A 255 -5.87 -7.96 -7.29
C LEU A 255 -5.37 -9.05 -8.25
N PHE A 256 -5.80 -10.30 -8.02
CA PHE A 256 -5.49 -11.43 -8.91
C PHE A 256 -6.79 -12.10 -9.36
N PRO A 257 -7.04 -12.23 -10.68
CA PRO A 257 -6.13 -11.95 -11.80
C PRO A 257 -6.23 -10.52 -12.38
N GLY A 258 -6.86 -9.57 -11.68
CA GLY A 258 -7.19 -8.26 -12.27
C GLY A 258 -6.00 -7.30 -12.47
N VAL A 259 -5.19 -7.09 -11.43
CA VAL A 259 -4.08 -6.12 -11.43
C VAL A 259 -2.73 -6.77 -11.71
N GLN A 260 -2.53 -8.01 -11.26
CA GLN A 260 -1.25 -8.72 -11.35
C GLN A 260 -1.41 -10.22 -11.60
N GLY A 261 -0.30 -10.87 -11.97
CA GLY A 261 -0.16 -12.33 -12.03
C GLY A 261 0.43 -12.90 -10.74
N GLY A 262 1.50 -13.69 -10.87
CA GLY A 262 2.17 -14.35 -9.73
C GLY A 262 2.61 -13.40 -8.59
N PRO A 263 2.40 -13.79 -7.32
CA PRO A 263 2.90 -13.03 -6.17
C PRO A 263 4.42 -13.13 -6.02
N LEU A 264 5.04 -12.09 -5.45
CA LEU A 264 6.46 -12.07 -5.12
C LEU A 264 6.71 -12.72 -3.75
N VAL A 265 6.79 -14.04 -3.71
CA VAL A 265 6.82 -14.80 -2.43
C VAL A 265 8.00 -14.40 -1.53
N HIS A 266 9.16 -14.09 -2.10
CA HIS A 266 10.34 -13.60 -1.36
C HIS A 266 10.10 -12.22 -0.72
N ILE A 267 9.25 -11.38 -1.32
CA ILE A 267 8.83 -10.10 -0.76
C ILE A 267 7.74 -10.29 0.30
N ILE A 268 6.84 -11.27 0.13
CA ILE A 268 5.82 -11.60 1.16
C ILE A 268 6.49 -12.23 2.40
N ALA A 269 7.57 -12.98 2.20
CA ALA A 269 8.36 -13.56 3.29
C ALA A 269 9.13 -12.51 4.12
N ALA A 270 9.52 -11.41 3.47
CA ALA A 270 10.33 -10.34 4.04
C ALA A 270 9.50 -9.31 4.82
#